data_AF-A0A4Q4UU46-F1
#
_entry.id   AF-A0A4Q4UU46-F1
#
_cell.length_a   1.000
_cell.length_b   1.000
_cell.length_c   1.000
_cell.angle_alpha   90.00
_cell.angle_beta   90.00
_cell.angle_gamma   90.00
#
_symmetry.space_group_name_H-M   'P 1'
#
loop_
_entity.id
_entity.type
_entity.pdbx_description
1 polymer ?
#
loop_
_entity_poly.entity_id
_entity_poly.type
_entity_poly.pdbx_seq_one_letter_code
_entity_poly.pdbx_strand_id
1 'polypeptide(L)'
;MYGLVAQFVSSACKDLGWFTDYIPFDSQAGSLKVLGVGTVELPVQREPGRTSGPDAHGILRLTNVLHIPDAICNIIGWPFIRDHGCSLAMGKYRQSQGFLADAQGRKLAFFEKDRPLLIVKLSDPPVGPVVGPRTIQPDGGYMIHCFWPDSERRRFEEHRESLTRRQQQQASVGRYTEAEKQWIKEHYGNEFRFLLQHGLSIYKEEDRDEGRDIVKALMQNDDN
;
A
#
# COMPACT_ATOMS: atom_id res chain seq x y z
N MET A 1 25.95 -24.18 -30.88
CA MET A 1 25.62 -24.86 -29.61
C MET A 1 24.62 -23.98 -28.89
N TYR A 2 23.35 -24.38 -28.89
CA TYR A 2 22.27 -23.65 -28.23
C TYR A 2 22.33 -23.94 -26.73
N GLY A 3 22.42 -22.90 -25.91
CA GLY A 3 22.33 -22.96 -24.45
C GLY A 3 22.18 -21.52 -23.94
N LEU A 4 21.35 -21.18 -22.95
CA LEU A 4 20.49 -21.95 -22.06
C LEU A 4 19.04 -21.54 -22.31
N VAL A 5 18.12 -22.49 -22.11
CA VAL A 5 16.71 -22.19 -21.84
C VAL A 5 16.68 -21.21 -20.67
N ALA A 6 16.06 -20.04 -20.86
CA ALA A 6 15.82 -19.09 -19.80
C ALA A 6 15.18 -19.83 -18.63
N GLN A 7 15.96 -20.09 -17.57
CA GLN A 7 15.38 -20.53 -16.32
C GLN A 7 14.35 -19.48 -15.94
N PHE A 8 13.09 -19.91 -15.79
CA PHE A 8 12.04 -19.09 -15.22
C PHE A 8 12.47 -18.73 -13.81
N VAL A 9 13.19 -17.62 -13.67
CA VAL A 9 13.52 -17.07 -12.37
C VAL A 9 12.19 -16.66 -11.76
N SER A 10 11.83 -17.25 -10.62
CA SER A 10 10.66 -16.82 -9.87
C SER A 10 10.81 -15.32 -9.61
N SER A 11 9.98 -14.50 -10.24
CA SER A 11 10.09 -13.04 -10.08
C SER A 11 9.98 -12.66 -8.60
N ALA A 12 10.81 -11.70 -8.19
CA ALA A 12 10.84 -11.15 -6.84
C ALA A 12 9.66 -10.19 -6.55
N CYS A 13 8.78 -9.98 -7.53
CA CYS A 13 7.74 -8.94 -7.51
C CYS A 13 6.31 -9.51 -7.37
N LYS A 14 6.17 -10.78 -6.99
CA LYS A 14 4.87 -11.49 -6.96
C LYS A 14 4.19 -11.49 -5.60
N ASP A 15 4.93 -11.17 -4.55
CA ASP A 15 4.50 -11.42 -3.18
C ASP A 15 3.61 -10.27 -2.69
N LEU A 16 2.30 -10.51 -2.70
CA LEU A 16 1.29 -9.61 -2.15
C LEU A 16 1.46 -9.36 -0.65
N GLY A 17 2.15 -10.25 0.08
CA GLY A 17 2.38 -10.13 1.52
C GLY A 17 3.21 -8.91 1.93
N TRP A 18 3.89 -8.26 0.98
CA TRP A 18 4.62 -7.01 1.23
C TRP A 18 3.75 -5.77 1.25
N PHE A 19 2.52 -5.86 0.75
CA PHE A 19 1.61 -4.73 0.68
C PHE A 19 0.84 -4.57 1.99
N THR A 20 0.94 -3.39 2.62
CA THR A 20 0.14 -3.06 3.82
C THR A 20 -1.29 -2.67 3.46
N ASP A 21 -1.48 -2.17 2.25
CA ASP A 21 -2.76 -1.92 1.61
C ASP A 21 -2.63 -2.25 0.11
N TYR A 22 -3.74 -2.65 -0.51
CA TYR A 22 -3.74 -3.06 -1.91
C TYR A 22 -5.09 -2.76 -2.56
N ILE A 23 -5.04 -2.05 -3.69
CA ILE A 23 -6.18 -1.80 -4.56
C ILE A 23 -5.95 -2.60 -5.84
N PRO A 24 -6.76 -3.66 -6.10
CA PRO A 24 -6.74 -4.35 -7.38
C PRO A 24 -7.07 -3.36 -8.51
N PHE A 25 -6.20 -3.28 -9.51
CA PHE A 25 -6.36 -2.32 -10.59
C PHE A 25 -5.63 -2.85 -11.84
N ASP A 26 -6.39 -3.13 -12.89
CA ASP A 26 -5.86 -3.62 -14.15
C ASP A 26 -5.32 -2.45 -14.99
N SER A 27 -4.00 -2.46 -15.20
CA SER A 27 -3.27 -1.37 -15.84
C SER A 27 -2.00 -1.89 -16.53
N GLN A 28 -1.25 -1.00 -17.16
CA GLN A 28 -0.02 -1.32 -17.89
C GLN A 28 1.08 -0.30 -17.61
N ALA A 29 2.30 -0.79 -17.38
CA ALA A 29 3.51 0.01 -17.30
C ALA A 29 4.47 -0.41 -18.41
N GLY A 30 4.43 0.29 -19.54
CA GLY A 30 5.05 -0.19 -20.78
C GLY A 30 4.39 -1.46 -21.28
N SER A 31 5.17 -2.52 -21.53
CA SER A 31 4.65 -3.84 -21.92
C SER A 31 4.29 -4.74 -20.73
N LEU A 32 4.53 -4.29 -19.49
CA LEU A 32 4.30 -5.09 -18.31
C LEU A 32 2.90 -4.85 -17.74
N LYS A 33 2.23 -5.94 -17.34
CA LYS A 33 0.91 -5.89 -16.73
C LYS A 33 1.01 -5.46 -15.26
N VAL A 34 0.21 -4.49 -14.88
CA VAL A 34 0.01 -4.06 -13.49
C VAL A 34 -1.27 -4.70 -12.98
N LEU A 35 -1.20 -5.41 -11.84
CA LEU A 35 -2.36 -6.09 -11.25
C LEU A 35 -3.01 -5.29 -10.11
N GLY A 36 -2.34 -4.26 -9.64
CA GLY A 36 -2.84 -3.40 -8.58
C GLY A 36 -1.78 -2.45 -8.09
N VAL A 37 -2.20 -1.62 -7.15
CA VAL A 37 -1.41 -0.54 -6.59
C VAL A 37 -1.62 -0.52 -5.09
N GLY A 38 -0.56 -0.30 -4.33
CA GLY A 38 -0.68 -0.24 -2.87
C GLY A 38 0.50 0.44 -2.19
N THR A 39 0.64 0.17 -0.90
CA THR A 39 1.77 0.65 -0.09
C THR A 39 2.63 -0.50 0.37
N VAL A 40 3.94 -0.32 0.30
CA VAL A 40 4.94 -1.26 0.82
C VAL A 40 5.79 -0.57 1.88
N GLU A 41 6.08 -1.27 2.96
CA GLU A 41 6.99 -0.82 4.02
C GLU A 41 8.23 -1.69 4.04
N LEU A 42 9.37 -1.13 3.63
CA LEU A 42 10.63 -1.85 3.56
C LEU A 42 11.48 -1.58 4.80
N PRO A 43 11.78 -2.59 5.63
CA PRO A 43 12.76 -2.44 6.69
C PRO A 43 14.16 -2.37 6.07
N VAL A 44 14.82 -1.24 6.21
CA VAL A 44 16.11 -0.91 5.57
C VAL A 44 17.19 -0.63 6.59
N GLN A 45 18.44 -0.92 6.25
CA GLN A 45 19.59 -0.46 7.04
C GLN A 45 19.92 0.98 6.65
N ARG A 46 20.12 1.83 7.66
CA ARG A 46 20.45 3.25 7.46
C ARG A 46 21.94 3.51 7.38
N GLU A 47 22.74 2.71 8.08
CA GLU A 47 24.20 2.87 8.14
C GLU A 47 24.91 1.53 7.89
N PRO A 48 25.88 1.49 6.96
CA PRO A 48 26.70 0.29 6.73
C PRO A 48 27.42 -0.16 7.99
N GLY A 49 27.40 -1.47 8.24
CA GLY A 49 28.12 -2.09 9.37
C GLY A 49 27.51 -1.84 10.75
N ARG A 50 26.45 -1.03 10.86
CA ARG A 50 25.72 -0.83 12.12
C ARG A 50 24.51 -1.75 12.15
N THR A 51 24.53 -2.75 13.03
CA THR A 51 23.47 -3.75 13.18
C THR A 51 22.58 -3.53 14.41
N SER A 52 22.87 -2.52 15.23
CA SER A 52 22.13 -2.25 16.47
C SER A 52 22.09 -0.76 16.84
N GLY A 53 21.08 -0.40 17.64
CA GLY A 53 20.80 0.96 18.07
C GLY A 53 19.64 1.63 17.31
N PRO A 54 19.14 2.77 17.80
CA PRO A 54 17.90 3.41 17.30
C PRO A 54 18.00 3.86 15.84
N ASP A 55 19.21 4.15 15.35
CA ASP A 55 19.44 4.63 13.97
C ASP A 55 20.07 3.58 13.05
N ALA A 56 20.19 2.31 13.48
CA ALA A 56 20.72 1.25 12.62
C ALA A 56 19.74 0.89 11.50
N HIS A 57 18.44 0.94 11.81
CA HIS A 57 17.36 0.49 10.94
C HIS A 57 16.33 1.61 10.75
N GLY A 58 15.54 1.50 9.69
CA GLY A 58 14.39 2.35 9.45
C GLY A 58 13.36 1.65 8.56
N ILE A 59 12.19 2.26 8.44
CA ILE A 59 11.16 1.85 7.50
C ILE A 59 11.14 2.84 6.34
N LEU A 60 11.33 2.33 5.13
CA LEU A 60 11.10 3.07 3.90
C LEU A 60 9.69 2.75 3.41
N ARG A 61 8.74 3.66 3.69
CA ARG A 61 7.35 3.54 3.25
C ARG A 61 7.20 4.09 1.83
N LEU A 62 6.81 3.23 0.91
CA LEU A 62 6.60 3.53 -0.51
C LEU A 62 5.11 3.48 -0.81
N THR A 63 4.52 4.59 -1.22
CA THR A 63 3.09 4.66 -1.60
C THR A 63 2.93 4.62 -3.12
N ASN A 64 1.74 4.21 -3.58
CA ASN A 64 1.42 4.06 -5.00
C ASN A 64 2.39 3.09 -5.73
N VAL A 65 2.79 2.02 -5.05
CA VAL A 65 3.67 0.98 -5.60
C VAL A 65 2.87 0.10 -6.55
N LEU A 66 3.38 -0.08 -7.76
CA LEU A 66 2.77 -0.94 -8.77
C LEU A 66 3.12 -2.40 -8.50
N HIS A 67 2.11 -3.26 -8.46
CA HIS A 67 2.30 -4.71 -8.40
C HIS A 67 2.43 -5.27 -9.83
N ILE A 68 3.65 -5.65 -10.18
CA ILE A 68 4.03 -6.17 -11.50
C ILE A 68 4.72 -7.52 -11.31
N PRO A 69 3.97 -8.64 -11.23
CA PRO A 69 4.52 -9.97 -10.96
C PRO A 69 5.54 -10.46 -11.99
N ASP A 70 5.52 -9.91 -13.20
CA ASP A 70 6.43 -10.33 -14.28
C ASP A 70 7.69 -9.47 -14.37
N ALA A 71 7.83 -8.45 -13.51
CA ALA A 71 9.05 -7.67 -13.43
C ALA A 71 10.21 -8.52 -12.88
N ILE A 72 11.42 -8.30 -13.41
CA ILE A 72 12.62 -9.04 -12.99
C ILE A 72 13.15 -8.60 -11.62
N CYS A 73 12.79 -7.39 -11.17
CA CYS A 73 13.17 -6.83 -9.88
C CYS A 73 12.24 -5.69 -9.45
N ASN A 74 12.25 -5.37 -8.16
CA ASN A 74 11.56 -4.19 -7.62
C ASN A 74 12.33 -2.91 -7.98
N ILE A 75 11.60 -1.84 -8.30
CA ILE A 75 12.17 -0.54 -8.72
C ILE A 75 11.56 0.56 -7.85
N ILE A 76 12.42 1.37 -7.22
CA ILE A 76 11.98 2.63 -6.60
C ILE A 76 12.06 3.70 -7.68
N GLY A 77 10.89 4.15 -8.14
CA GLY A 77 10.78 5.11 -9.22
C GLY A 77 11.24 6.52 -8.84
N TRP A 78 11.65 7.30 -9.85
CA TRP A 78 11.95 8.72 -9.70
C TRP A 78 10.83 9.56 -9.05
N PRO A 79 9.52 9.28 -9.27
CA PRO A 79 8.46 10.01 -8.58
C PRO A 79 8.59 10.00 -7.06
N PHE A 80 9.01 8.89 -6.44
CA PHE A 80 9.24 8.83 -5.00
C PHE A 80 10.31 9.86 -4.56
N ILE A 81 11.42 9.93 -5.30
CA ILE A 81 12.52 10.84 -4.99
C ILE A 81 12.06 12.30 -5.12
N ARG A 82 11.36 12.62 -6.21
CA ARG A 82 10.85 13.97 -6.48
C ARG A 82 9.80 14.42 -5.47
N ASP A 83 8.80 13.58 -5.21
CA ASP A 83 7.60 13.95 -4.45
C ASP A 83 7.88 14.07 -2.94
N HIS A 84 8.88 13.32 -2.44
CA HIS A 84 9.33 13.41 -1.05
C HIS A 84 10.57 14.30 -0.84
N GLY A 85 11.06 14.96 -1.90
CA GLY A 85 12.27 15.78 -1.83
C GLY A 85 13.51 15.00 -1.40
N CYS A 86 13.55 13.70 -1.69
CA CYS A 86 14.70 12.88 -1.37
C CYS A 86 15.87 13.18 -2.32
N SER A 87 17.08 12.87 -1.88
CA SER A 87 18.29 13.00 -2.69
C SER A 87 19.07 11.69 -2.73
N LEU A 88 19.75 11.47 -3.85
CA LEU A 88 20.71 10.38 -4.02
C LEU A 88 22.11 10.92 -3.76
N ALA A 89 22.68 10.59 -2.61
CA ALA A 89 24.05 10.95 -2.26
C ALA A 89 25.01 9.87 -2.74
N MET A 90 25.68 10.12 -3.86
CA MET A 90 26.70 9.24 -4.43
C MET A 90 28.09 9.69 -4.01
N GLY A 91 29.00 8.75 -3.70
CA GLY A 91 30.34 9.09 -3.26
C GLY A 91 31.26 7.89 -3.08
N LYS A 92 32.56 8.17 -2.85
CA LYS A 92 33.58 7.14 -2.56
C LYS A 92 33.47 6.65 -1.11
N TYR A 93 32.32 6.12 -0.72
CA TYR A 93 32.12 5.56 0.62
C TYR A 93 32.81 4.20 0.73
N ARG A 94 33.42 3.91 1.89
CA ARG A 94 34.20 2.67 2.08
C ARG A 94 33.34 1.41 2.01
N GLN A 95 32.08 1.51 2.46
CA GLN A 95 31.18 0.37 2.70
C GLN A 95 29.82 0.48 1.97
N SER A 96 29.61 1.52 1.14
CA SER A 96 28.38 1.70 0.36
C SER A 96 28.66 2.36 -0.99
N GLN A 97 27.72 2.26 -1.93
CA GLN A 97 27.76 3.04 -3.17
C GLN A 97 27.17 4.45 -3.01
N GLY A 98 26.41 4.67 -1.94
CA GLY A 98 25.73 5.91 -1.66
C GLY A 98 24.58 5.74 -0.68
N PHE A 99 23.78 6.78 -0.57
CA PHE A 99 22.63 6.83 0.32
C PHE A 99 21.42 7.45 -0.37
N LEU A 100 20.24 7.00 0.04
CA LEU A 100 19.01 7.74 -0.11
C LEU A 100 18.83 8.60 1.15
N ALA A 101 18.69 9.91 0.98
CA ALA A 101 18.49 10.85 2.08
C ALA A 101 17.20 11.64 1.92
N ASP A 102 16.60 12.07 3.04
CA ASP A 102 15.45 12.97 3.03
C ASP A 102 15.87 14.42 2.71
N ALA A 103 14.88 15.32 2.64
CA ALA A 103 15.08 16.74 2.36
C ALA A 103 15.95 17.45 3.42
N GLN A 104 16.09 16.88 4.62
CA GLN A 104 16.94 17.39 5.70
C GLN A 104 18.34 16.77 5.68
N GLY A 105 18.63 15.90 4.71
CA GLY A 105 19.92 15.21 4.57
C GLY A 105 20.08 14.01 5.52
N ARG A 106 19.00 13.57 6.21
CA ARG A 106 19.05 12.37 7.04
C ARG A 106 19.03 11.13 6.16
N LYS A 107 19.91 10.18 6.43
CA LYS A 107 20.00 8.91 5.70
C LYS A 107 18.75 8.06 5.95
N LEU A 108 18.02 7.74 4.88
CA LEU A 108 16.87 6.85 4.92
C LEU A 108 17.28 5.40 4.67
N ALA A 109 18.21 5.18 3.76
CA ALA A 109 18.79 3.87 3.45
C ALA A 109 20.15 4.04 2.77
N PHE A 110 20.96 2.98 2.74
CA PHE A 110 22.18 2.93 1.94
C PHE A 110 22.11 1.94 0.79
N PHE A 111 22.93 2.18 -0.23
CA PHE A 111 23.09 1.29 -1.38
C PHE A 111 24.25 0.32 -1.15
N GLU A 112 24.00 -0.98 -1.35
CA GLU A 112 25.02 -2.02 -1.21
C GLU A 112 26.27 -1.71 -2.04
N LYS A 113 27.45 -2.06 -1.49
CA LYS A 113 28.72 -1.88 -2.19
C LYS A 113 28.89 -2.90 -3.31
N ASP A 114 29.66 -2.53 -4.34
CA ASP A 114 30.13 -3.44 -5.40
C ASP A 114 28.97 -4.14 -6.15
N ARG A 115 27.90 -3.38 -6.40
CA ARG A 115 26.72 -3.81 -7.17
C ARG A 115 26.63 -3.09 -8.51
N PRO A 116 26.03 -3.71 -9.54
CA PRO A 116 25.87 -3.08 -10.86
C PRO A 116 24.81 -1.97 -10.87
N LEU A 117 23.89 -1.96 -9.89
CA LEU A 117 22.82 -0.97 -9.73
C LEU A 117 22.79 -0.45 -8.29
N LEU A 118 22.09 0.66 -8.06
CA LEU A 118 21.82 1.20 -6.72
C LEU A 118 20.79 0.32 -5.99
N ILE A 119 21.29 -0.72 -5.32
CA ILE A 119 20.45 -1.68 -4.59
C ILE A 119 20.32 -1.24 -3.13
N VAL A 120 19.12 -0.86 -2.72
CA VAL A 120 18.80 -0.55 -1.32
C VAL A 120 19.05 -1.78 -0.44
N LYS A 121 19.82 -1.61 0.64
CA LYS A 121 20.06 -2.69 1.60
C LYS A 121 18.89 -2.81 2.58
N LEU A 122 18.14 -3.91 2.47
CA LEU A 122 17.17 -4.31 3.48
C LEU A 122 17.88 -4.70 4.79
N SER A 123 17.16 -4.53 5.90
CA SER A 123 17.56 -5.07 7.19
C SER A 123 17.65 -6.59 7.11
N ASP A 124 18.71 -7.14 7.67
CA ASP A 124 18.85 -8.59 7.83
C ASP A 124 17.97 -9.07 9.01
N PRO A 125 17.60 -10.36 9.06
CA PRO A 125 16.95 -10.96 10.23
C PRO A 125 17.78 -10.73 11.52
N PRO A 126 17.12 -10.53 12.68
CA PRO A 126 15.67 -10.65 12.91
C PRO A 126 14.86 -9.37 12.63
N VAL A 127 15.52 -8.25 12.27
CA VAL A 127 14.83 -6.95 12.11
C VAL A 127 14.09 -6.89 10.77
N GLY A 128 14.75 -7.32 9.70
CA GLY A 128 14.12 -7.43 8.39
C GLY A 128 13.80 -8.88 8.01
N PRO A 129 13.06 -9.06 6.92
CA PRO A 129 12.56 -10.37 6.51
C PRO A 129 13.67 -11.22 5.87
N VAL A 130 13.44 -12.53 5.88
CA VAL A 130 14.21 -13.46 5.04
C VAL A 130 13.73 -13.27 3.60
N VAL A 131 14.63 -12.84 2.73
CA VAL A 131 14.33 -12.66 1.30
C VAL A 131 14.85 -13.82 0.47
N GLY A 132 14.22 -14.03 -0.69
CA GLY A 132 14.65 -15.04 -1.66
C GLY A 132 16.04 -14.75 -2.26
N PRO A 133 16.54 -15.66 -3.09
CA PRO A 133 17.82 -15.49 -3.76
C PRO A 133 17.84 -14.23 -4.64
N ARG A 134 19.04 -13.68 -4.82
CA ARG A 134 19.25 -12.46 -5.60
C ARG A 134 19.13 -12.75 -7.09
N THR A 135 18.29 -11.99 -7.79
CA THR A 135 18.06 -12.11 -9.24
C THR A 135 19.11 -11.36 -10.06
N ILE A 136 19.59 -10.21 -9.55
CA ILE A 136 20.54 -9.33 -10.24
C ILE A 136 21.96 -9.81 -9.95
N GLN A 137 22.64 -10.31 -10.99
CA GLN A 137 24.01 -10.79 -10.92
C GLN A 137 25.03 -9.64 -10.83
N PRO A 138 26.11 -9.79 -10.04
CA PRO A 138 27.10 -8.72 -9.81
C PRO A 138 27.81 -8.21 -11.08
N ASP A 139 28.02 -9.06 -12.07
CA ASP A 139 28.78 -8.83 -13.31
C ASP A 139 27.88 -8.52 -14.52
N GLY A 140 26.57 -8.47 -14.34
CA GLY A 140 25.62 -8.22 -15.41
C GLY A 140 25.52 -6.74 -15.81
N GLY A 141 25.38 -6.49 -17.12
CA GLY A 141 24.96 -5.18 -17.64
C GLY A 141 23.43 -5.13 -17.76
N TYR A 142 22.80 -4.18 -17.07
CA TYR A 142 21.34 -4.06 -17.03
C TYR A 142 20.88 -2.69 -17.55
N MET A 143 19.86 -2.70 -18.40
CA MET A 143 19.09 -1.52 -18.76
C MET A 143 17.64 -1.76 -18.34
N ILE A 144 17.29 -1.24 -17.16
CA ILE A 144 15.96 -1.44 -16.56
C ILE A 144 15.21 -0.12 -16.60
N HIS A 145 14.07 -0.14 -17.26
CA HIS A 145 13.18 1.01 -17.36
C HIS A 145 11.75 0.58 -17.14
N CYS A 146 11.04 1.30 -16.29
CA CYS A 146 9.61 1.12 -16.07
C CYS A 146 8.95 2.50 -16.12
N PHE A 147 7.95 2.63 -16.98
CA PHE A 147 7.19 3.86 -17.14
C PHE A 147 5.71 3.54 -17.03
N TRP A 148 5.06 4.19 -16.06
CA TRP A 148 3.62 4.15 -15.90
C TRP A 148 3.02 5.43 -16.47
N PRO A 149 2.24 5.35 -17.57
CA PRO A 149 1.72 6.52 -18.27
C PRO A 149 0.83 7.39 -17.40
N ASP A 150 0.84 8.70 -17.64
CA ASP A 150 -0.01 9.65 -16.90
C ASP A 150 -1.51 9.37 -17.11
N SER A 151 -1.91 8.80 -18.25
CA SER A 151 -3.28 8.35 -18.49
C SER A 151 -3.70 7.25 -17.52
N GLU A 152 -2.81 6.30 -17.25
CA GLU A 152 -3.07 5.20 -16.32
C GLU A 152 -3.05 5.69 -14.86
N ARG A 153 -2.18 6.66 -14.53
CA ARG A 153 -2.18 7.33 -13.23
C ARG A 153 -3.50 8.03 -12.94
N ARG A 154 -4.02 8.80 -13.90
CA ARG A 154 -5.32 9.47 -13.78
C ARG A 154 -6.46 8.46 -13.62
N ARG A 155 -6.47 7.40 -14.44
CA ARG A 155 -7.46 6.31 -14.30
C ARG A 155 -7.43 5.69 -12.89
N PHE A 156 -6.24 5.52 -12.33
CA PHE A 156 -6.10 4.99 -10.97
C PHE A 156 -6.59 5.98 -9.90
N GLU A 157 -6.30 7.27 -10.04
CA GLU A 157 -6.80 8.31 -9.15
C GLU A 157 -8.34 8.34 -9.13
N GLU A 158 -8.97 8.37 -10.31
CA GLU A 158 -10.43 8.31 -10.45
C GLU A 158 -11.03 7.03 -9.86
N HIS A 159 -10.38 5.89 -10.08
CA HIS A 159 -10.78 4.61 -9.53
C HIS A 159 -10.72 4.62 -8.00
N ARG A 160 -9.61 5.09 -7.42
CA ARG A 160 -9.42 5.19 -5.98
C ARG A 160 -10.47 6.10 -5.35
N GLU A 161 -10.74 7.27 -5.95
CA GLU A 161 -11.79 8.16 -5.48
C GLU A 161 -13.18 7.51 -5.55
N SER A 162 -13.48 6.77 -6.63
CA SER A 162 -14.74 6.04 -6.77
C SER A 162 -14.92 5.02 -5.65
N LEU A 163 -13.86 4.27 -5.31
CA LEU A 163 -13.87 3.34 -4.18
C LEU A 163 -14.13 4.06 -2.86
N THR A 164 -13.43 5.18 -2.60
CA THR A 164 -13.64 5.98 -1.39
C THR A 164 -15.07 6.50 -1.31
N ARG A 165 -15.64 7.02 -2.41
CA ARG A 165 -17.04 7.47 -2.47
C ARG A 165 -18.02 6.32 -2.19
N ARG A 166 -17.82 5.15 -2.77
CA ARG A 166 -18.67 3.96 -2.52
C ARG A 166 -18.60 3.51 -1.07
N GLN A 167 -17.41 3.50 -0.47
CA GLN A 167 -17.23 3.13 0.93
C GLN A 167 -17.90 4.14 1.87
N GLN A 168 -17.80 5.44 1.57
CA GLN A 168 -18.50 6.49 2.32
C GLN A 168 -20.03 6.38 2.16
N GLN A 169 -20.51 6.10 0.95
CA GLN A 169 -21.94 5.89 0.70
C GLN A 169 -22.45 4.67 1.47
N GLN A 170 -21.77 3.53 1.42
CA GLN A 170 -22.13 2.34 2.21
C GLN A 170 -22.10 2.63 3.73
N ALA A 171 -21.09 3.33 4.23
CA ALA A 171 -21.03 3.74 5.64
C ALA A 171 -22.15 4.73 6.02
N SER A 172 -22.66 5.52 5.07
CA SER A 172 -23.79 6.42 5.29
C SER A 172 -25.14 5.70 5.24
N VAL A 173 -25.30 4.70 4.36
CA VAL A 173 -26.50 3.84 4.30
C VAL A 173 -26.67 3.02 5.58
N GLY A 174 -25.56 2.65 6.23
CA GLY A 174 -25.57 1.97 7.53
C GLY A 174 -25.86 2.85 8.74
N ARG A 175 -26.11 4.16 8.58
CA ARG A 175 -26.41 5.08 9.68
C ARG A 175 -27.83 5.60 9.56
N TYR A 176 -28.51 5.70 10.71
CA TYR A 176 -29.71 6.51 10.81
C TYR A 176 -29.40 7.95 10.38
N THR A 177 -30.26 8.51 9.54
CA THR A 177 -30.32 9.94 9.25
C THR A 177 -30.63 10.72 10.53
N GLU A 178 -30.38 12.03 10.54
CA GLU A 178 -30.67 12.86 11.73
C GLU A 178 -32.17 12.88 12.05
N ALA A 179 -33.05 12.82 11.04
CA ALA A 179 -34.49 12.71 11.24
C ALA A 179 -34.87 11.38 11.91
N GLU A 180 -34.34 10.26 11.42
CA GLU A 180 -34.57 8.94 12.03
C GLU A 180 -34.02 8.88 13.46
N LYS A 181 -32.83 9.42 13.72
CA LYS A 181 -32.27 9.49 15.09
C LYS A 181 -33.15 10.30 16.02
N GLN A 182 -33.65 11.43 15.55
CA GLN A 182 -34.52 12.30 16.35
C GLN A 182 -35.85 11.61 16.64
N TRP A 183 -36.44 10.95 15.63
CA TRP A 183 -37.68 10.17 15.81
C TRP A 183 -37.49 9.00 16.79
N ILE A 184 -36.39 8.25 16.69
CA ILE A 184 -36.05 7.18 17.66
C ILE A 184 -35.89 7.76 19.07
N LYS A 185 -35.25 8.92 19.20
CA LYS A 185 -35.04 9.58 20.49
C LYS A 185 -36.36 10.03 21.11
N GLU A 186 -37.28 10.54 20.31
CA GLU A 186 -38.60 10.98 20.76
C GLU A 186 -39.49 9.80 21.18
N HIS A 187 -39.49 8.70 20.43
CA HIS A 187 -40.40 7.57 20.65
C HIS A 187 -39.83 6.48 21.59
N TYR A 188 -38.52 6.27 21.57
CA TYR A 188 -37.86 5.16 22.28
C TYR A 188 -36.70 5.62 23.19
N GLY A 189 -36.30 6.89 23.12
CA GLY A 189 -35.22 7.49 23.91
C GLY A 189 -33.82 7.27 23.31
N ASN A 190 -33.51 6.06 22.87
CA ASN A 190 -32.26 5.74 22.17
C ASN A 190 -32.37 4.47 21.31
N GLU A 191 -31.39 4.30 20.40
CA GLU A 191 -31.32 3.14 19.48
C GLU A 191 -31.31 1.80 20.22
N PHE A 192 -30.61 1.70 21.36
CA PHE A 192 -30.54 0.44 22.11
C PHE A 192 -31.93 0.00 22.60
N ARG A 193 -32.71 0.93 23.15
CA ARG A 193 -34.07 0.65 23.62
C ARG A 193 -35.01 0.32 22.47
N PHE A 194 -34.90 1.04 21.36
CA PHE A 194 -35.64 0.75 20.14
C PHE A 194 -35.38 -0.68 19.65
N LEU A 195 -34.12 -1.03 19.39
CA LEU A 195 -33.77 -2.36 18.89
C LEU A 195 -34.20 -3.46 19.88
N LEU A 196 -33.93 -3.28 21.17
CA LEU A 196 -34.32 -4.24 22.20
C LEU A 196 -35.84 -4.48 22.24
N GLN A 197 -36.65 -3.43 22.08
CA GLN A 197 -38.11 -3.53 22.08
C GLN A 197 -38.66 -4.26 20.85
N HIS A 198 -37.94 -4.22 19.73
CA HIS A 198 -38.25 -4.96 18.51
C HIS A 198 -37.58 -6.35 18.45
N GLY A 199 -36.94 -6.80 19.53
CA GLY A 199 -36.26 -8.11 19.59
C GLY A 199 -34.93 -8.17 18.83
N LEU A 200 -34.37 -7.02 18.47
CA LEU A 200 -33.16 -6.84 17.68
C LEU A 200 -31.95 -6.53 18.57
N SER A 201 -30.77 -6.99 18.17
CA SER A 201 -29.52 -6.78 18.89
C SER A 201 -28.70 -5.62 18.31
N ILE A 202 -28.29 -4.67 19.16
CA ILE A 202 -27.34 -3.61 18.76
C ILE A 202 -25.94 -4.13 18.39
N TYR A 203 -25.63 -5.39 18.72
CA TYR A 203 -24.31 -5.98 18.47
C TYR A 203 -24.24 -6.78 17.16
N LYS A 204 -25.35 -6.91 16.43
CA LYS A 204 -25.40 -7.58 15.13
C LYS A 204 -25.75 -6.53 14.07
N GLU A 205 -24.90 -6.38 13.07
CA GLU A 205 -25.15 -5.38 12.03
C GLU A 205 -26.44 -5.70 11.25
N GLU A 206 -26.71 -6.98 10.97
CA GLU A 206 -27.96 -7.44 10.33
C GLU A 206 -29.22 -6.99 11.09
N ASP A 207 -29.24 -7.11 12.42
CA ASP A 207 -30.36 -6.65 13.25
C ASP A 207 -30.47 -5.11 13.26
N ARG A 208 -29.36 -4.39 13.09
CA ARG A 208 -29.38 -2.92 12.97
C ARG A 208 -29.87 -2.47 11.60
N ASP A 209 -29.56 -3.21 10.54
CA ASP A 209 -30.12 -3.05 9.19
C ASP A 209 -31.64 -3.22 9.23
N GLU A 210 -32.12 -4.32 9.84
CA GLU A 210 -33.54 -4.57 10.03
C GLU A 210 -34.23 -3.47 10.85
N GLY A 211 -33.59 -3.03 11.94
CA GLY A 211 -34.07 -1.91 12.75
C GLY A 211 -34.25 -0.61 11.94
N ARG A 212 -33.37 -0.33 10.96
CA ARG A 212 -33.50 0.84 10.08
C ARG A 212 -34.73 0.76 9.20
N ASP A 213 -35.03 -0.41 8.64
CA ASP A 213 -36.20 -0.59 7.79
C ASP A 213 -37.50 -0.45 8.60
N ILE A 214 -37.49 -0.93 9.85
CA ILE A 214 -38.60 -0.70 10.79
C ILE A 214 -38.80 0.79 11.08
N VAL A 215 -37.73 1.55 11.39
CA VAL A 215 -37.86 3.00 11.64
C VAL A 215 -38.43 3.73 10.43
N LYS A 216 -37.95 3.43 9.21
CA LYS A 216 -38.50 4.02 7.99
C LYS A 216 -39.97 3.72 7.80
N ALA A 217 -40.40 2.49 8.05
CA ALA A 217 -41.81 2.09 7.95
C ALA A 217 -42.67 2.76 9.02
N LEU A 218 -42.17 2.92 10.24
CA LEU A 218 -42.90 3.60 11.33
C LEU A 218 -43.03 5.10 11.05
N MET A 219 -41.95 5.78 10.64
CA MET A 219 -41.98 7.20 10.28
C MET A 219 -42.94 7.48 9.12
N GLN A 220 -42.98 6.63 8.09
CA GLN A 220 -43.92 6.79 6.96
C GLN A 220 -45.40 6.69 7.37
N ASN A 221 -45.70 5.95 8.45
CA ASN A 221 -47.07 5.83 8.96
C ASN A 221 -47.45 6.96 9.93
N ASP A 222 -46.48 7.64 10.53
CA ASP A 222 -46.69 8.77 11.45
C ASP A 222 -46.97 10.08 10.71
N ASP A 223 -46.44 10.22 9.48
CA ASP A 223 -46.60 11.40 8.62
C ASP A 223 -47.95 11.44 7.85
N ASN A 224 -48.87 10.50 8.11
CA ASN A 224 -50.13 10.30 7.37
C ASN A 224 -51.36 10.32 8.28
#